data_AF-A0A1H8MH37-F1
#
_entry.id   AF-A0A1H8MH37-F1
#
_cell.length_a   1.000
_cell.length_b   1.000
_cell.length_c   1.000
_cell.angle_alpha   90.00
_cell.angle_beta   90.00
_cell.angle_gamma   90.00
#
_symmetry.space_group_name_H-M   'P 1'
#
loop_
_entity.id
_entity.type
_entity.pdbx_description
1 polymer ?
#
loop_
_entity_poly.entity_id
_entity_poly.type
_entity_poly.pdbx_seq_one_letter_code
_entity_poly.pdbx_strand_id
1 'polypeptide(L)' 'MSSVDLLGTGVPGLDCILFGGLPKRGIYLATGEPGTGKTTLGLQFCLRASTQKQTAMFLTISQDARDLERIAASH' A
#
# COMPACT_ATOMS: atom_id res chain seq x y z
N MET A 1 20.72 16.20 -11.17
CA MET A 1 19.35 15.67 -10.95
C MET A 1 19.32 15.03 -9.58
N SER A 2 18.52 15.55 -8.65
CA SER A 2 18.32 14.93 -7.34
C SER A 2 17.59 13.60 -7.52
N SER A 3 18.12 12.52 -6.96
CA SER A 3 17.50 11.19 -7.01
C SER A 3 16.13 11.23 -6.34
N VAL A 4 15.10 10.79 -7.04
CA VAL A 4 13.74 10.65 -6.47
C VAL A 4 13.74 9.41 -5.58
N ASP A 5 13.41 9.60 -4.32
CA ASP A 5 13.30 8.51 -3.34
C ASP A 5 11.92 7.85 -3.47
N LEU A 6 11.89 6.53 -3.68
CA LEU A 6 10.68 5.77 -3.99
C LEU A 6 10.28 4.85 -2.82
N LEU A 7 8.99 4.61 -2.68
CA LEU A 7 8.39 3.63 -1.78
C LEU A 7 7.75 2.52 -2.61
N GLY A 8 8.23 1.29 -2.41
CA GLY A 8 7.59 0.12 -3.00
C GLY A 8 6.16 -0.05 -2.49
N THR A 9 5.26 -0.46 -3.38
CA THR A 9 3.84 -0.67 -3.09
C THR A 9 3.56 -1.98 -2.35
N GLY A 10 4.53 -2.90 -2.34
CA GLY A 10 4.33 -4.28 -1.84
C GLY A 10 3.75 -5.21 -2.91
N VAL A 11 3.34 -4.69 -4.06
CA VAL A 11 2.83 -5.47 -5.20
C VAL A 11 3.88 -5.47 -6.31
N PRO A 12 4.62 -6.57 -6.54
CA PRO A 12 5.76 -6.58 -7.47
C PRO A 12 5.40 -6.16 -8.90
N GLY A 13 4.22 -6.56 -9.39
CA GLY A 13 3.75 -6.18 -10.73
C GLY A 13 3.48 -4.68 -10.85
N LEU A 14 2.95 -4.06 -9.79
CA LEU A 14 2.70 -2.62 -9.77
C LEU A 14 4.00 -1.84 -9.62
N ASP A 15 4.92 -2.31 -8.78
CA ASP A 15 6.25 -1.70 -8.62
C ASP A 15 7.03 -1.70 -9.95
N CYS A 16 6.90 -2.75 -10.74
CA CYS A 16 7.48 -2.82 -12.09
C CYS A 16 6.92 -1.74 -13.01
N ILE A 17 5.58 -1.58 -13.05
CA ILE A 17 4.90 -0.56 -13.85
C ILE A 17 5.28 0.86 -13.39
N LEU A 18 5.49 1.06 -12.09
CA LEU A 18 5.83 2.34 -11.48
C LEU A 18 7.35 2.59 -11.38
N PHE A 19 8.18 1.80 -12.06
CA PHE A 19 9.65 1.95 -12.06
C PHE A 19 10.29 1.96 -10.66
N GLY A 20 9.80 1.10 -9.76
CA GLY A 20 10.32 0.94 -8.39
C GLY A 20 9.40 1.47 -7.30
N GLY A 21 8.28 2.10 -7.66
CA GLY A 21 7.19 2.42 -6.73
C GLY A 21 6.77 3.88 -6.75
N LEU A 22 6.23 4.33 -5.63
CA LEU A 22 5.64 5.66 -5.48
C LEU A 22 6.66 6.67 -4.93
N PRO A 23 6.85 7.85 -5.56
CA PRO A 23 7.64 8.92 -4.98
C PRO A 23 7.27 9.25 -3.52
N LYS A 24 8.28 9.37 -2.66
CA LYS A 24 8.08 9.79 -1.26
C LYS A 24 7.42 11.17 -1.19
N ARG A 25 6.69 11.41 -0.10
CA ARG A 25 5.99 12.68 0.18
C ARG A 25 4.93 13.04 -0.87
N GLY A 26 4.43 12.06 -1.62
CA GLY A 26 3.31 12.21 -2.55
C GLY A 26 1.96 11.84 -1.93
N ILE A 27 0.88 12.33 -2.54
CA ILE A 27 -0.50 11.93 -2.25
C ILE A 27 -1.01 11.10 -3.42
N TYR A 28 -1.54 9.92 -3.13
CA TYR A 28 -1.98 8.96 -4.14
C TYR A 28 -3.44 8.57 -3.90
N LEU A 29 -4.21 8.46 -4.98
CA LEU A 29 -5.60 8.04 -4.95
C LEU A 29 -5.76 6.75 -5.74
N ALA A 30 -6.13 5.68 -5.05
CA ALA A 30 -6.55 4.42 -5.67
C ALA A 30 -8.08 4.40 -5.80
N THR A 31 -8.58 4.43 -7.05
CA THR A 31 -10.02 4.44 -7.36
C THR A 31 -10.44 3.18 -8.11
N GLY A 32 -11.71 2.80 -7.98
CA GLY A 32 -12.31 1.66 -8.67
C GLY A 32 -13.57 1.15 -7.97
N GLU A 33 -14.32 0.28 -8.64
CA GLU A 33 -15.56 -0.33 -8.14
C GLU A 33 -15.36 -1.17 -6.87
N PRO A 34 -16.40 -1.42 -6.06
CA PRO A 34 -16.32 -2.35 -4.94
C PRO A 34 -15.72 -3.71 -5.37
N GLY A 35 -14.83 -4.28 -4.56
CA GLY A 35 -14.17 -5.56 -4.87
C GLY A 35 -12.92 -5.46 -5.74
N THR A 36 -12.55 -4.31 -6.29
CA THR A 36 -11.32 -4.16 -7.12
C THR A 36 -9.98 -4.23 -6.36
N GLY A 37 -9.99 -4.53 -5.06
CA GLY A 37 -8.77 -4.72 -4.27
C GLY A 37 -8.13 -3.45 -3.68
N LYS A 38 -8.85 -2.32 -3.61
CA LYS A 38 -8.32 -1.06 -3.02
C LYS A 38 -7.82 -1.22 -1.58
N THR A 39 -8.61 -1.87 -0.72
CA THR A 39 -8.22 -2.15 0.68
C THR A 39 -6.98 -3.04 0.71
N THR A 40 -6.94 -4.09 -0.11
CA THR A 40 -5.78 -4.99 -0.23
C THR A 40 -4.52 -4.23 -0.65
N LEU A 41 -4.61 -3.35 -1.65
CA LEU A 41 -3.49 -2.53 -2.08
C LEU A 41 -2.97 -1.61 -0.95
N GLY A 42 -3.88 -0.95 -0.23
CA GLY A 42 -3.50 -0.09 0.89
C GLY A 42 -2.85 -0.87 2.04
N LEU A 43 -3.36 -2.07 2.35
CA LEU A 43 -2.77 -2.96 3.36
C LEU A 43 -1.39 -3.47 2.92
N GLN A 44 -1.23 -3.89 1.66
CA GLN A 44 0.06 -4.31 1.10
C GLN A 44 1.11 -3.20 1.20
N PHE A 45 0.71 -1.95 0.95
CA PHE A 45 1.57 -0.78 1.13
C PHE A 45 2.04 -0.64 2.59
N CYS A 46 1.12 -0.77 3.56
CA CYS A 46 1.46 -0.72 4.99
C CYS A 46 2.34 -1.88 5.44
N LEU A 47 2.05 -3.11 4.99
CA LEU A 47 2.86 -4.30 5.29
C LEU A 47 4.27 -4.15 4.73
N ARG A 48 4.40 -3.66 3.50
CA ARG A 48 5.70 -3.37 2.89
C ARG A 48 6.51 -2.39 3.72
N ALA A 49 5.91 -1.29 4.18
CA ALA A 49 6.56 -0.33 5.06
C ALA A 49 7.04 -0.99 6.37
N SER A 50 6.22 -1.86 6.98
CA SER A 50 6.59 -2.61 8.19
C SER A 50 7.83 -3.50 7.97
N THR A 51 7.91 -4.23 6.85
CA THR A 51 9.09 -5.05 6.52
C THR A 51 10.38 -4.23 6.35
N GLN A 52 10.25 -2.95 6.03
CA GLN A 52 11.36 -2.00 5.88
C GLN A 52 11.66 -1.23 7.18
N LYS A 53 11.10 -1.64 8.32
CA LYS A 53 11.21 -0.95 9.61
C LYS A 53 10.71 0.50 9.56
N GLN A 54 9.75 0.78 8.68
CA GLN A 54 9.04 2.06 8.61
C GLN A 54 7.69 1.96 9.33
N THR A 55 7.25 3.07 9.91
CA THR A 55 5.92 3.15 10.52
C THR A 55 4.88 3.46 9.44
N ALA A 56 3.78 2.70 9.45
CA ALA A 56 2.62 2.95 8.61
C ALA A 56 1.35 2.97 9.45
N MET A 57 0.37 3.76 9.02
CA MET A 57 -0.95 3.85 9.64
C MET A 57 -2.01 3.59 8.57
N PHE A 58 -2.87 2.62 8.81
CA PHE A 58 -4.04 2.36 7.98
C PHE A 58 -5.28 2.89 8.70
N LEU A 59 -5.94 3.88 8.10
CA LEU A 59 -7.17 4.47 8.63
C LEU A 59 -8.36 4.05 7.77
N THR A 60 -9.42 3.57 8.40
CA THR A 60 -10.68 3.20 7.74
C THR A 60 -11.87 3.64 8.58
N ILE A 61 -12.99 3.91 7.92
CA ILE A 61 -14.29 4.20 8.55
C ILE A 61 -15.32 3.09 8.29
N SER A 62 -14.98 2.08 7.48
CA SER A 62 -15.94 1.11 6.95
C SER A 62 -15.68 -0.33 7.39
N GLN A 63 -14.52 -0.62 7.98
CA GLN A 63 -14.11 -1.98 8.35
C GLN A 63 -13.57 -2.01 9.79
N ASP A 64 -13.82 -3.10 10.50
CA ASP A 64 -13.25 -3.29 11.83
C ASP A 64 -11.80 -3.85 11.76
N ALA A 65 -11.09 -3.84 12.88
CA ALA A 65 -9.70 -4.28 12.93
C ALA A 65 -9.52 -5.75 12.57
N ARG A 66 -10.46 -6.63 12.96
CA ARG A 66 -10.38 -8.07 12.72
C ARG A 66 -10.53 -8.39 11.24
N ASP A 67 -11.39 -7.66 10.54
CA ASP A 67 -11.50 -7.78 9.09
C ASP A 67 -10.20 -7.41 8.38
N LEU A 68 -9.54 -6.32 8.82
CA LEU A 68 -8.25 -5.92 8.25
C LEU A 68 -7.15 -6.93 8.55
N GLU A 69 -7.09 -7.45 9.77
CA GLU A 69 -6.13 -8.50 10.16
C GLU A 69 -6.31 -9.77 9.31
N ARG A 70 -7.55 -10.17 9.04
CA ARG A 70 -7.84 -11.31 8.17
C ARG A 70 -7.35 -11.08 6.73
N ILE A 71 -7.56 -9.89 6.17
CA ILE A 71 -7.07 -9.55 4.83
C ILE A 71 -5.54 -9.47 4.81
N ALA A 72 -4.92 -8.95 5.86
CA ALA A 72 -3.47 -8.87 5.98
C ALA A 72 -2.84 -10.26 6.10
N ALA A 73 -3.49 -11.22 6.78
CA ALA A 73 -2.99 -12.58 6.92
C ALA A 73 -3.12 -13.43 5.66
N SER A 74 -3.94 -13.04 4.68
CA SER A 74 -4.16 -13.80 3.45
C SER A 74 -3.16 -13.50 2.33
N HIS A 75 -2.23 -12.56 2.52
CA HIS A 75 -1.31 -12.06 1.51
C HIS A 75 0.06 -11.73 2.09
#